data_AF-U2R859-F1
#
_entry.id   AF-U2R859-F1
#
_cell.length_a   1.000
_cell.length_b   1.000
_cell.length_c   1.000
_cell.angle_alpha   90.00
_cell.angle_beta   90.00
_cell.angle_gamma   90.00
#
_symmetry.space_group_name_H-M   'P 1'
#
loop_
_entity.id
_entity.type
_entity.pdbx_description
1 polymer ?
#
loop_
_entity_poly.entity_id
_entity_poly.type
_entity_poly.pdbx_seq_one_letter_code
_entity_poly.pdbx_strand_id
1 'polypeptide(L)'
;AAAIEAARLDPRITGVVDIDGMPRSPADTRLAQPLLAVVAGDMPANPDYDRALSSLLADRNGARITLDGVAHLGMIDAGRLIGPVPGLTGANGPQGARLAAEATLLLMKAVDTRTPIDTRALGELGAVGE
;
A
#
# COMPACT_ATOMS: atom_id res chain seq x y z
N ALA A 1 7.90 3.05 -2.90
CA ALA A 1 9.36 3.26 -2.97
C ALA A 1 9.92 4.36 -2.02
N ALA A 2 9.62 5.65 -2.23
CA ALA A 2 10.35 6.72 -1.53
C ALA A 2 10.04 6.79 -0.02
N ALA A 3 8.79 6.50 0.39
CA ALA A 3 8.40 6.46 1.79
C ALA A 3 9.16 5.37 2.58
N ILE A 4 9.36 4.21 1.95
CA ILE A 4 10.16 3.09 2.48
C ILE A 4 11.62 3.53 2.69
N GLU A 5 12.23 4.18 1.68
CA GLU A 5 13.60 4.69 1.80
C GLU A 5 13.74 5.77 2.88
N ALA A 6 12.75 6.66 3.00
CA ALA A 6 12.73 7.66 4.06
C ALA A 6 12.75 7.00 5.44
N ALA A 7 11.88 6.00 5.68
CA ALA A 7 11.84 5.29 6.96
C ALA A 7 13.11 4.47 7.25
N ARG A 8 13.75 3.94 6.20
CA ARG A 8 15.05 3.25 6.31
C ARG A 8 16.17 4.20 6.77
N LEU A 9 16.11 5.46 6.35
CA LEU A 9 17.16 6.46 6.59
C LEU A 9 16.87 7.39 7.79
N ASP A 10 15.61 7.51 8.20
CA ASP A 10 15.19 8.42 9.28
C ASP A 10 14.36 7.69 10.35
N PRO A 11 14.94 7.43 11.54
CA PRO A 11 14.25 6.72 12.61
C PRO A 11 13.12 7.53 13.26
N ARG A 12 12.96 8.83 12.91
CA ARG A 12 11.85 9.65 13.41
C ARG A 12 10.53 9.32 12.72
N ILE A 13 10.57 8.67 11.56
CA ILE A 13 9.37 8.16 10.89
C ILE A 13 8.88 6.94 11.67
N THR A 14 7.60 6.94 12.02
CA THR A 14 6.98 5.93 12.90
C THR A 14 6.07 4.94 12.18
N GLY A 15 5.78 5.16 10.90
CA GLY A 15 4.96 4.29 10.06
C GLY A 15 5.10 4.67 8.58
N VAL A 16 4.85 3.71 7.70
CA VAL A 16 5.03 3.87 6.25
C VAL A 16 3.79 3.40 5.51
N VAL A 17 3.18 4.29 4.72
CA VAL A 17 2.26 3.88 3.65
C VAL A 17 3.01 3.97 2.33
N ASP A 18 2.95 2.88 1.56
CA ASP A 18 3.42 2.87 0.18
C ASP A 18 2.26 2.55 -0.76
N ILE A 19 1.92 3.49 -1.64
CA ILE A 19 0.80 3.36 -2.58
C ILE A 19 1.38 2.92 -3.93
N ASP A 20 1.31 1.61 -4.17
CA ASP A 20 1.62 0.92 -5.43
C ASP A 20 2.98 1.28 -6.03
N GLY A 21 3.96 1.54 -5.16
CA GLY A 21 5.27 2.03 -5.54
C GLY A 21 6.33 0.93 -5.48
N MET A 22 6.80 0.44 -6.63
CA MET A 22 7.86 -0.58 -6.71
C MET A 22 8.98 -0.36 -5.69
N PRO A 23 9.17 -1.24 -4.70
CA PRO A 23 10.26 -1.09 -3.74
C PRO A 23 11.62 -1.07 -4.42
N ARG A 24 12.49 -0.18 -3.96
CA ARG A 24 13.84 0.04 -4.52
C ARG A 24 14.95 -0.14 -3.51
N SER A 25 14.60 -0.49 -2.27
CA SER A 25 15.54 -0.74 -1.20
C SER A 25 16.42 -1.95 -1.53
N PRO A 26 17.64 -2.02 -0.98
CA PRO A 26 18.45 -3.24 -1.04
C PRO A 26 17.64 -4.46 -0.57
N ALA A 27 17.91 -5.62 -1.17
CA ALA A 27 17.36 -6.88 -0.69
C ALA A 27 17.62 -7.05 0.82
N ASP A 28 16.69 -7.69 1.52
CA ASP A 28 16.74 -7.90 2.97
C ASP A 28 16.71 -6.61 3.81
N THR A 29 16.31 -5.47 3.23
CA THR A 29 16.00 -4.27 4.00
C THR A 29 14.91 -4.60 5.02
N ARG A 30 15.16 -4.26 6.28
CA ARG A 30 14.23 -4.44 7.39
C ARG A 30 13.80 -3.08 7.91
N LEU A 31 12.49 -2.85 7.99
CA LEU A 31 11.93 -1.66 8.62
C LEU A 31 11.52 -1.99 10.06
N ALA A 32 11.96 -1.16 11.00
CA ALA A 32 11.47 -1.23 12.37
C ALA A 32 10.05 -0.66 12.51
N GLN A 33 9.63 0.17 11.56
CA GLN A 33 8.33 0.81 11.49
C GLN A 33 7.28 -0.10 10.83
N PRO A 34 6.01 -0.02 11.26
CA PRO A 34 4.91 -0.64 10.53
C PRO A 34 4.83 -0.14 9.07
N LEU A 35 4.77 -1.07 8.12
CA LEU A 35 4.61 -0.80 6.69
C LEU A 35 3.24 -1.28 6.18
N LEU A 36 2.48 -0.41 5.55
CA LEU A 36 1.30 -0.77 4.78
C LEU A 36 1.55 -0.53 3.29
N ALA A 37 1.53 -1.59 2.50
CA ALA A 37 1.53 -1.49 1.04
C ALA A 37 0.10 -1.55 0.51
N VAL A 38 -0.33 -0.49 -0.17
CA VAL A 38 -1.63 -0.39 -0.86
C VAL A 38 -1.38 -0.63 -2.34
N VAL A 39 -1.91 -1.71 -2.89
CA VAL A 39 -1.54 -2.24 -4.21
C VAL A 39 -2.75 -2.21 -5.15
N ALA A 40 -2.52 -1.86 -6.41
CA ALA A 40 -3.55 -1.94 -7.45
C ALA A 40 -3.93 -3.39 -7.75
N GLY A 41 -5.24 -3.69 -7.81
CA GLY A 41 -5.75 -5.01 -8.18
C GLY A 41 -6.07 -5.18 -9.66
N ASP A 42 -6.15 -4.09 -10.43
CA ASP A 42 -6.41 -4.10 -11.87
C ASP A 42 -5.13 -3.81 -12.67
N MET A 43 -4.13 -4.67 -12.48
CA MET A 43 -2.82 -4.58 -13.13
C MET A 43 -2.30 -5.97 -13.52
N PRO A 44 -1.51 -6.08 -14.61
CA PRO A 44 -0.81 -7.32 -14.93
C PRO A 44 0.11 -7.76 -13.78
N ALA A 45 0.24 -9.08 -13.59
CA ALA A 45 1.16 -9.63 -12.60
C ALA A 45 2.61 -9.16 -12.86
N ASN A 46 3.31 -8.83 -11.78
CA ASN A 46 4.71 -8.40 -11.83
C ASN A 46 5.52 -9.18 -10.78
N PRO A 47 6.15 -10.31 -11.17
CA PRO A 47 6.87 -11.17 -10.25
C PRO A 47 8.04 -10.49 -9.51
N ASP A 48 8.66 -9.48 -10.14
CA ASP A 48 9.76 -8.73 -9.51
C ASP A 48 9.23 -7.80 -8.43
N TYR A 49 8.08 -7.17 -8.67
CA TYR A 49 7.36 -6.40 -7.65
C TYR A 49 6.95 -7.28 -6.47
N ASP A 50 6.31 -8.41 -6.74
CA ASP A 50 5.85 -9.31 -5.68
C ASP A 50 7.03 -9.80 -4.84
N ARG A 51 8.14 -10.19 -5.48
CA ARG A 51 9.35 -10.61 -4.76
C ARG A 51 9.94 -9.49 -3.90
N ALA A 52 10.05 -8.28 -4.44
CA ALA A 52 10.60 -7.14 -3.71
C ALA A 52 9.72 -6.75 -2.51
N LEU A 53 8.40 -6.76 -2.70
CA LEU A 53 7.46 -6.44 -1.63
C LEU A 53 7.41 -7.53 -0.56
N SER A 54 7.33 -8.81 -0.93
CA SER A 54 7.36 -9.92 0.03
C SER A 54 8.66 -9.96 0.84
N SER A 55 9.80 -9.59 0.24
CA SER A 55 11.05 -9.48 0.99
C SER A 55 10.99 -8.42 2.09
N LEU A 56 10.30 -7.30 1.87
CA LEU A 56 10.13 -6.24 2.86
C LEU A 56 9.12 -6.59 3.96
N LEU A 57 8.09 -7.36 3.63
CA LEU A 57 7.02 -7.73 4.57
C LEU A 57 7.33 -8.98 5.41
N ALA A 58 8.42 -9.69 5.09
CA ALA A 58 8.82 -10.93 5.76
C ALA A 58 8.96 -10.82 7.31
N ASP A 59 9.27 -9.63 7.83
CA ASP A 59 9.50 -9.41 9.27
C ASP A 59 8.20 -9.24 10.10
N ARG A 60 7.01 -9.57 9.56
CA ARG A 60 5.70 -9.53 10.23
C ARG A 60 5.30 -8.18 10.85
N ASN A 61 6.00 -7.10 10.49
CA ASN A 61 5.67 -5.73 10.89
C ASN A 61 5.16 -4.92 9.70
N GLY A 62 4.31 -5.55 8.89
CA GLY A 62 3.68 -4.90 7.76
C GLY A 62 2.53 -5.73 7.20
N ALA A 63 1.77 -5.12 6.31
CA ALA A 63 0.68 -5.76 5.60
C ALA A 63 0.63 -5.26 4.15
N ARG A 64 0.16 -6.12 3.26
CA ARG A 64 -0.27 -5.76 1.91
C ARG A 64 -1.79 -5.75 1.85
N ILE A 65 -2.37 -4.74 1.22
CA ILE A 65 -3.76 -4.75 0.75
C ILE A 65 -3.79 -4.52 -0.75
N THR A 66 -4.54 -5.34 -1.47
CA THR A 66 -4.77 -5.22 -2.90
C THR A 66 -6.21 -4.75 -3.15
N LEU A 67 -6.38 -3.65 -3.86
CA LEU A 67 -7.68 -3.03 -4.10
C LEU A 67 -8.28 -3.55 -5.42
N ASP A 68 -9.26 -4.44 -5.31
CA ASP A 68 -9.86 -5.13 -6.45
C ASP A 68 -10.51 -4.16 -7.46
N GLY A 69 -10.15 -4.32 -8.73
CA GLY A 69 -10.67 -3.48 -9.81
C GLY A 69 -10.15 -2.03 -9.80
N VAL A 70 -9.17 -1.70 -8.97
CA VAL A 70 -8.52 -0.38 -8.95
C VAL A 70 -7.15 -0.50 -9.64
N ALA A 71 -6.91 0.35 -10.64
CA ALA A 71 -5.61 0.45 -11.31
C ALA A 71 -4.73 1.52 -10.65
N HIS A 72 -3.46 1.61 -11.07
CA HIS A 72 -2.44 2.47 -10.47
C HIS A 72 -2.91 3.92 -10.20
N LEU A 73 -3.49 4.58 -11.21
CA LEU A 73 -3.96 5.97 -11.07
C LEU A 73 -5.32 6.07 -10.36
N GLY A 74 -6.00 4.95 -10.12
CA GLY A 74 -7.28 4.90 -9.41
C GLY A 74 -7.17 5.16 -7.91
N MET A 75 -5.97 5.07 -7.33
CA MET A 75 -5.72 5.31 -5.91
C MET A 75 -5.49 6.79 -5.57
N ILE A 76 -5.47 7.66 -6.58
CA ILE A 76 -5.27 9.10 -6.43
C ILE A 76 -6.44 9.86 -7.08
N ASP A 77 -6.41 11.19 -7.01
CA ASP A 77 -7.47 12.04 -7.57
C ASP A 77 -7.55 12.06 -9.11
N ALA A 78 -6.78 11.23 -9.83
CA ALA A 78 -6.79 11.20 -11.29
C ALA A 78 -8.19 10.98 -11.87
N GLY A 79 -8.97 10.04 -11.31
CA GLY A 79 -10.36 9.81 -11.75
C GLY A 79 -11.28 11.01 -11.57
N ARG A 80 -10.97 11.92 -10.63
CA ARG A 80 -11.70 13.19 -10.43
C ARG A 80 -11.22 14.30 -11.35
N LEU A 81 -9.91 14.35 -11.62
CA LEU A 81 -9.27 15.40 -12.42
C LEU A 81 -9.46 15.21 -13.92
N ILE A 82 -9.37 13.97 -14.40
CA ILE A 82 -9.40 13.64 -15.84
C ILE A 82 -10.54 12.67 -16.22
N GLY A 83 -11.41 12.33 -15.27
CA GLY A 83 -12.52 11.39 -15.43
C GLY A 83 -12.13 9.92 -15.21
N PRO A 84 -13.09 9.05 -14.87
CA PRO A 84 -12.82 7.63 -14.68
C PRO A 84 -12.68 6.92 -16.02
N VAL A 85 -11.44 6.66 -16.41
CA VAL A 85 -11.12 5.86 -17.61
C VAL A 85 -10.71 4.47 -17.13
N PRO A 86 -11.46 3.39 -17.45
CA PRO A 86 -11.18 2.06 -16.92
C PRO A 86 -9.73 1.59 -17.11
N GLY A 87 -9.13 1.84 -18.28
CA GLY A 87 -7.73 1.48 -18.53
C GLY A 87 -6.67 2.29 -17.77
N LEU A 88 -7.06 3.35 -17.06
CA LEU A 88 -6.16 4.19 -16.25
C LEU A 88 -6.45 4.08 -14.76
N THR A 89 -7.73 4.09 -14.39
CA THR A 89 -8.18 4.10 -12.99
C THR A 89 -8.69 2.75 -12.51
N GLY A 90 -8.93 1.80 -13.41
CA GLY A 90 -9.59 0.53 -13.15
C GLY A 90 -11.11 0.67 -13.14
N ALA A 91 -11.81 -0.47 -13.21
CA ALA A 91 -13.28 -0.54 -13.19
C ALA A 91 -13.90 0.07 -11.91
N ASN A 92 -13.23 -0.06 -10.77
CA ASN A 92 -13.60 0.50 -9.48
C ASN A 92 -12.83 1.80 -9.14
N GLY A 93 -12.12 2.37 -10.12
CA GLY A 93 -11.32 3.58 -9.96
C GLY A 93 -11.99 4.77 -9.24
N PRO A 94 -13.30 5.07 -9.45
CA PRO A 94 -13.97 6.14 -8.71
C PRO A 94 -13.94 6.01 -7.18
N GLN A 95 -13.75 4.79 -6.67
CA GLN A 95 -13.70 4.48 -5.24
C GLN A 95 -12.27 4.34 -4.72
N GLY A 96 -11.28 4.16 -5.60
CA GLY A 96 -9.92 3.78 -5.24
C GLY A 96 -9.21 4.78 -4.32
N ALA A 97 -9.34 6.09 -4.59
CA ALA A 97 -8.76 7.12 -3.71
C ALA A 97 -9.36 7.11 -2.30
N ARG A 98 -10.67 6.84 -2.17
CA ARG A 98 -11.32 6.68 -0.85
C ARG A 98 -10.79 5.45 -0.13
N LEU A 99 -10.69 4.32 -0.82
CA LEU A 99 -10.18 3.06 -0.26
C LEU A 99 -8.72 3.17 0.19
N ALA A 100 -7.86 3.81 -0.61
CA ALA A 100 -6.46 4.06 -0.25
C ALA A 100 -6.33 4.99 0.98
N ALA A 101 -7.20 6.00 1.09
CA ALA A 101 -7.26 6.86 2.27
C ALA A 101 -7.75 6.12 3.52
N GLU A 102 -8.77 5.26 3.40
CA GLU A 102 -9.25 4.41 4.52
C GLU A 102 -8.18 3.44 4.99
N ALA A 103 -7.44 2.79 4.07
CA ALA A 103 -6.31 1.94 4.40
C ALA A 103 -5.19 2.73 5.12
N THR A 104 -4.90 3.95 4.65
CA THR A 104 -3.94 4.86 5.31
C THR A 104 -4.35 5.18 6.74
N LEU A 105 -5.64 5.47 6.98
CA LEU A 105 -6.16 5.72 8.33
C LEU A 105 -6.01 4.51 9.26
N LEU A 106 -6.12 3.29 8.75
CA LEU A 106 -5.90 2.08 9.55
C LEU A 106 -4.44 1.94 10.01
N LEU A 107 -3.46 2.28 9.16
CA LEU A 107 -2.06 2.37 9.59
C LEU A 107 -1.87 3.48 10.64
N MET A 108 -2.41 4.68 10.38
CA MET A 108 -2.28 5.81 11.31
C MET A 108 -2.83 5.45 12.70
N LYS A 109 -4.01 4.82 12.75
CA LYS A 109 -4.59 4.31 13.99
C LYS A 109 -3.65 3.34 14.69
N ALA A 110 -3.10 2.36 13.97
CA ALA A 110 -2.17 1.38 14.54
C ALA A 110 -0.90 2.03 15.12
N VAL A 111 -0.34 3.01 14.42
CA VAL A 111 0.82 3.81 14.89
C VAL A 111 0.46 4.61 16.15
N ASP A 112 -0.68 5.31 16.15
CA ASP A 112 -1.13 6.13 17.27
C ASP A 112 -1.43 5.29 18.52
N THR A 113 -2.04 4.12 18.35
CA THR A 113 -2.37 3.21 19.47
C THR A 113 -1.23 2.26 19.83
N ARG A 114 -0.12 2.26 19.06
CA ARG A 114 1.00 1.32 19.20
C ARG A 114 0.55 -0.15 19.20
N THR A 115 -0.37 -0.48 18.31
CA THR A 115 -0.87 -1.84 18.10
C THR A 115 -0.51 -2.34 16.70
N PRO A 116 -0.53 -3.65 16.45
CA PRO A 116 -0.43 -4.17 15.09
C PRO A 116 -1.51 -3.59 14.16
N ILE A 117 -1.23 -3.58 12.86
CA ILE A 117 -2.20 -3.18 11.82
C ILE A 117 -3.41 -4.14 11.89
N ASP A 118 -4.62 -3.57 11.86
CA ASP A 118 -5.86 -4.35 11.85
C ASP A 118 -6.11 -4.95 10.46
N THR A 119 -5.59 -6.16 10.23
CA THR A 119 -5.74 -6.88 8.96
C THR A 119 -7.18 -7.28 8.67
N ARG A 120 -8.04 -7.39 9.70
CA ARG A 120 -9.47 -7.67 9.50
C ARG A 120 -10.16 -6.46 8.89
N ALA A 121 -9.93 -5.27 9.45
CA ALA A 121 -10.45 -4.03 8.90
C ALA A 121 -9.91 -3.74 7.49
N LEU A 122 -8.63 -4.06 7.22
CA LEU A 122 -8.09 -4.00 5.85
C LEU A 122 -8.84 -4.94 4.90
N GLY A 123 -9.23 -6.14 5.36
CA GLY A 123 -10.00 -7.10 4.59
C GLY A 123 -11.39 -6.61 4.15
N GLU A 124 -11.92 -5.56 4.78
CA GLU A 124 -13.16 -4.91 4.36
C GLU A 124 -12.95 -3.97 3.16
N LEU A 125 -11.71 -3.58 2.88
CA LEU A 125 -11.34 -2.65 1.82
C LEU A 125 -10.77 -3.34 0.56
N GLY A 126 -10.25 -4.57 0.71
CA GLY A 126 -9.59 -5.31 -0.37
C GLY A 126 -8.94 -6.62 0.10
N ALA A 127 -8.25 -7.30 -0.80
CA ALA A 127 -7.58 -8.57 -0.49
C ALA A 127 -6.29 -8.34 0.30
N VAL A 128 -6.21 -8.92 1.51
CA VAL A 128 -5.04 -8.79 2.39
C VAL A 128 -4.05 -9.93 2.13
N GLY A 129 -2.77 -9.58 2.04
CA GLY A 129 -1.65 -10.52 1.97
C GLY A 129 -0.58 -10.20 3.02
N GLU A 130 0.22 -11.22 3.33
CA GLU A 130 1.47 -11.09 4.08
C GLU A 130 2.64 -10.74 3.15
#